data_AF-A0A9D4FCP8-F1
#
_entry.id   AF-A0A9D4FCP8-F1
#
_cell.length_a   1.000
_cell.length_b   1.000
_cell.length_c   1.000
_cell.angle_alpha   90.00
_cell.angle_beta   90.00
_cell.angle_gamma   90.00
#
_symmetry.space_group_name_H-M   'P 1'
#
loop_
_entity.id
_entity.type
_entity.pdbx_description
1 polymer ?
#
loop_
_entity_poly.entity_id
_entity_poly.type
_entity_poly.pdbx_seq_one_letter_code
_entity_poly.pdbx_strand_id
1 'polypeptide(L)'
;MQIILIDDTEDFAPGNDAEFSKIQKFCSEGCDCNRECAKALSAEKVFVHILNVREMEKNAKDLYLMGILQDDRSSDVTKRRMKRQRNIYTFKISGKVVCRRTFHVCYDIGRSALKVIMSHMLEHGVVPRNHGNMGRRPKHALCFDDVQRVVAYLLNCAEREGIPLPAAPRGRDNIPPTYLPASTTTLDLFQDYQQNCASNIRIVNSLLSNPFGQAACHIYVSPLHGMMSVPSVKIYGNAWLTL
;
A
#
# COMPACT_ATOMS: atom_id res chain seq x y z
N MET A 1 -33.68 -2.89 34.48
CA MET A 1 -32.54 -2.05 34.05
C MET A 1 -31.29 -2.73 34.55
N GLN A 2 -30.70 -3.59 33.72
CA GLN A 2 -29.60 -4.48 34.09
C GLN A 2 -28.37 -3.96 33.35
N ILE A 3 -27.40 -3.44 34.11
CA ILE A 3 -26.12 -2.95 33.59
C ILE A 3 -25.27 -4.20 33.35
N ILE A 4 -25.02 -4.52 32.08
CA ILE A 4 -24.02 -5.50 31.69
C ILE A 4 -22.67 -4.78 31.75
N LEU A 5 -21.85 -5.15 32.73
CA LEU A 5 -20.42 -4.86 32.72
C LEU A 5 -19.81 -5.80 31.68
N ILE A 6 -19.29 -5.23 30.60
CA ILE A 6 -18.44 -5.96 29.66
C ILE A 6 -17.04 -5.92 30.28
N ASP A 7 -16.60 -7.06 30.82
CA ASP A 7 -15.20 -7.31 31.15
C ASP A 7 -14.44 -7.46 29.82
N ASP A 8 -13.76 -6.39 29.38
CA ASP A 8 -12.88 -6.41 28.19
C ASP A 8 -11.52 -7.03 28.54
N THR A 9 -11.51 -8.31 28.90
CA THR A 9 -10.28 -9.12 28.99
C THR A 9 -10.30 -10.26 27.98
N GLU A 10 -10.06 -9.93 26.71
CA GLU A 10 -9.68 -10.81 25.57
C GLU A 10 -9.26 -9.82 24.46
N ASP A 11 -8.02 -9.69 23.98
CA ASP A 11 -7.07 -10.67 23.48
C ASP A 11 -5.61 -10.21 23.70
N PHE A 12 -4.83 -10.99 24.47
CA PHE A 12 -3.39 -10.77 24.61
C PHE A 12 -2.64 -11.44 23.44
N ALA A 13 -2.46 -10.71 22.35
CA ALA A 13 -1.67 -11.18 21.21
C ALA A 13 -0.16 -11.20 21.56
N PRO A 14 0.55 -12.33 21.40
CA PRO A 14 1.95 -12.52 21.84
C PRO A 14 3.02 -11.71 21.06
N GLY A 15 2.60 -10.74 20.24
CA GLY A 15 3.50 -9.84 19.50
C GLY A 15 3.85 -8.54 20.24
N ASN A 16 3.06 -8.14 21.23
CA ASN A 16 3.14 -6.81 21.85
C ASN A 16 4.20 -6.69 22.96
N ASP A 17 4.56 -7.79 23.63
CA ASP A 17 5.43 -7.76 24.82
C ASP A 17 6.89 -7.45 24.49
N ALA A 18 7.40 -8.00 23.39
CA ALA A 18 8.77 -7.77 22.93
C ALA A 18 8.95 -6.31 22.47
N GLU A 19 7.92 -5.70 21.91
CA GLU A 19 7.94 -4.29 21.53
C GLU A 19 7.81 -3.37 22.75
N PHE A 20 6.88 -3.67 23.65
CA PHE A 20 6.74 -2.95 24.90
C PHE A 20 8.04 -2.94 25.70
N SER A 21 8.73 -4.09 25.77
CA SER A 21 10.04 -4.22 26.42
C SER A 21 11.09 -3.28 25.81
N LYS A 22 11.09 -3.08 24.48
CA LYS A 22 12.01 -2.14 23.81
C LYS A 22 11.71 -0.69 24.19
N ILE A 23 10.43 -0.33 24.27
CA ILE A 23 10.00 1.02 24.65
C ILE A 23 10.32 1.28 26.13
N GLN A 24 10.06 0.29 26.99
CA GLN A 24 10.41 0.36 28.41
C GLN A 24 11.92 0.55 28.57
N LYS A 25 12.73 -0.22 27.84
CA LYS A 25 14.19 -0.05 27.82
C LYS A 25 14.60 1.35 27.35
N PHE A 26 14.00 1.87 26.29
CA PHE A 26 14.28 3.22 25.79
C PHE A 26 13.93 4.32 26.82
N CYS A 27 12.79 4.19 27.50
CA CYS A 27 12.41 5.11 28.56
C CYS A 27 13.36 5.04 29.76
N SER A 28 13.84 3.85 30.14
CA SER A 28 14.77 3.65 31.26
C SER A 28 16.20 4.13 30.95
N GLU A 29 16.75 3.74 29.81
CA GLU A 29 18.12 4.11 29.39
C GLU A 29 18.21 5.59 29.01
N GLY A 30 17.13 6.16 28.48
CA GLY A 30 17.07 7.55 28.06
C GLY A 30 17.36 7.77 26.58
N CYS A 31 17.43 9.04 26.19
CA CYS A 31 17.93 9.46 24.87
C CYS A 31 19.44 9.76 24.97
N ASP A 32 20.15 9.75 23.85
CA ASP A 32 21.53 10.28 23.75
C ASP A 32 21.61 11.82 23.87
N CYS A 33 20.59 12.44 24.44
CA CYS A 33 20.47 13.88 24.57
C CYS A 33 20.68 14.29 26.03
N ASN A 34 21.40 15.38 26.27
CA ASN A 34 21.73 15.88 27.63
C ASN A 34 20.51 16.33 28.47
N ARG A 35 19.28 16.10 27.99
CA ARG A 35 18.02 16.54 28.60
C ARG A 35 17.16 15.38 29.09
N GLU A 36 17.66 14.15 29.04
CA GLU A 36 17.00 12.93 29.54
C GLU A 36 15.53 12.79 29.07
N CYS A 37 15.23 13.22 27.84
CA CYS A 37 13.86 13.42 27.36
C CYS A 37 12.98 12.16 27.46
N ALA A 38 13.57 10.97 27.27
CA ALA A 38 12.83 9.71 27.31
C ALA A 38 12.50 9.24 28.74
N LYS A 39 13.33 9.58 29.73
CA LYS A 39 13.10 9.22 31.16
C LYS A 39 11.91 9.95 31.76
N ALA A 40 11.56 11.12 31.22
CA ALA A 40 10.43 11.92 31.66
C ALA A 40 9.07 11.41 31.15
N LEU A 41 9.05 10.30 30.40
CA LEU A 41 7.87 9.71 29.75
C LEU A 41 7.50 8.37 30.40
N SER A 42 6.20 8.09 30.50
CA SER A 42 5.71 6.77 30.90
C SER A 42 5.76 5.83 29.68
N ALA A 43 6.43 4.69 29.81
CA ALA A 43 6.55 3.68 28.76
C ALA A 43 5.16 3.16 28.32
N GLU A 44 4.25 2.97 29.27
CA GLU A 44 2.86 2.57 29.02
C GLU A 44 2.12 3.61 28.17
N LYS A 45 2.18 4.89 28.56
CA LYS A 45 1.54 5.97 27.78
C LYS A 45 2.14 6.11 26.39
N VAL A 46 3.46 5.95 26.25
CA VAL A 46 4.15 5.98 24.96
C VAL A 46 3.72 4.81 24.09
N PHE A 47 3.62 3.61 24.66
CA PHE A 47 3.22 2.42 23.92
C PHE A 47 1.78 2.52 23.41
N VAL A 48 0.83 2.89 24.27
CA VAL A 48 -0.56 3.13 23.86
C VAL A 48 -0.63 4.22 22.79
N HIS A 49 0.16 5.29 22.93
CA HIS A 49 0.21 6.34 21.91
C HIS A 49 0.73 5.81 20.56
N ILE A 50 1.75 4.97 20.55
CA ILE A 50 2.27 4.34 19.34
C ILE A 50 1.21 3.47 18.66
N LEU A 51 0.47 2.66 19.42
CA LEU A 51 -0.62 1.84 18.89
C LEU A 51 -1.69 2.72 18.22
N ASN A 52 -2.17 3.76 18.90
CA ASN A 52 -3.13 4.70 18.33
C ASN A 52 -2.59 5.38 17.07
N VAL A 53 -1.29 5.69 17.04
CA VAL A 53 -0.64 6.32 15.87
C VAL A 53 -0.52 5.37 14.68
N ARG A 54 -0.41 4.06 14.92
CA ARG A 54 -0.37 3.04 13.88
C ARG A 54 -1.75 2.74 13.29
N GLU A 55 -2.80 2.88 14.09
CA GLU A 55 -4.19 2.73 13.63
C GLU A 55 -4.63 3.86 12.69
N MET A 56 -3.99 5.03 12.78
CA MET A 56 -4.30 6.16 11.89
C MET A 56 -3.96 5.88 10.43
N GLU A 57 -4.86 6.28 9.52
CA GLU A 57 -4.55 6.35 8.10
C GLU A 57 -3.39 7.33 7.87
N LYS A 58 -2.56 7.06 6.85
CA LYS A 58 -1.39 7.88 6.50
C LYS A 58 -1.70 9.39 6.43
N ASN A 59 -2.81 9.77 5.79
CA ASN A 59 -3.19 11.17 5.64
C ASN A 59 -3.58 11.80 6.99
N ALA A 60 -4.31 11.06 7.83
CA ALA A 60 -4.68 11.50 9.18
C ALA A 60 -3.43 11.66 10.06
N LYS A 61 -2.51 10.68 10.02
CA LYS A 61 -1.22 10.74 10.74
C LYS A 61 -0.38 11.94 10.32
N ASP A 62 -0.33 12.24 9.02
CA ASP A 62 0.39 13.40 8.49
C ASP A 62 -0.19 14.72 9.01
N LEU A 63 -1.52 14.89 8.92
CA LEU A 63 -2.21 16.10 9.42
C LEU A 63 -2.04 16.26 10.93
N TYR A 64 -2.18 15.17 11.68
CA TYR A 64 -1.96 15.16 13.13
C TYR A 64 -0.55 15.63 13.49
N LEU A 65 0.47 15.09 12.82
CA LEU A 65 1.86 15.51 13.02
C LEU A 65 2.11 16.96 12.60
N MET A 66 1.52 17.42 11.50
CA MET A 66 1.61 18.83 11.09
C MET A 66 0.98 19.75 12.14
N GLY A 67 -0.18 19.40 12.69
CA GLY A 67 -0.82 20.16 13.76
C GLY A 67 0.09 20.34 14.98
N ILE A 68 0.69 19.23 15.45
CA ILE A 68 1.64 19.26 16.58
C ILE A 68 2.88 20.09 16.27
N LEU A 69 3.40 20.03 15.04
CA LEU A 69 4.63 20.74 14.65
C LEU A 69 4.40 22.23 14.37
N GLN A 70 3.19 22.62 13.96
CA GLN A 70 2.83 23.99 13.61
C GLN A 70 2.71 24.88 14.84
N ASP A 71 2.20 24.33 15.96
CA ASP A 71 1.95 25.07 17.21
C ASP A 71 3.23 25.62 17.84
N ASP A 72 4.38 24.99 17.58
CA ASP A 72 5.66 25.24 18.26
C ASP A 72 6.77 25.75 17.34
N ARG A 73 6.41 26.53 16.32
CA ARG A 73 7.35 27.12 15.37
C ARG A 73 7.91 28.44 15.90
N SER A 74 9.21 28.49 16.21
CA SER A 74 9.92 29.75 16.44
C SER A 74 10.65 30.22 15.18
N SER A 75 10.66 31.52 14.95
CA SER A 75 11.45 32.17 13.91
C SER A 75 12.51 33.05 14.57
N ASP A 76 13.68 32.48 14.88
CA ASP A 76 14.79 33.28 15.38
C ASP A 76 15.50 33.99 14.21
N VAL A 77 15.48 35.33 14.25
CA VAL A 77 16.29 36.18 13.37
C VAL A 77 17.63 36.43 14.08
N THR A 78 18.71 35.83 13.59
CA THR A 78 20.04 36.07 14.16
C THR A 78 20.43 37.55 14.01
N LYS A 79 20.83 38.20 15.12
CA LYS A 79 21.17 39.64 15.24
C LYS A 79 22.32 40.14 14.34
N ARG A 80 22.92 39.29 13.51
CA ARG A 80 23.92 39.66 12.51
C ARG A 80 23.32 39.51 11.12
N ARG A 81 22.97 40.65 10.54
CA ARG A 81 22.68 40.96 9.13
C ARG A 81 23.26 39.94 8.14
N MET A 82 22.57 38.82 7.90
CA MET A 82 22.66 37.95 6.72
C MET A 82 21.49 36.93 6.78
N LYS A 83 20.69 36.90 5.70
CA LYS A 83 19.41 36.18 5.54
C LYS A 83 19.54 34.65 5.62
N ARG A 84 19.44 34.06 6.81
CA ARG A 84 19.07 32.64 6.92
C ARG A 84 18.06 32.44 8.04
N GLN A 85 16.78 32.49 7.69
CA GLN A 85 15.71 31.98 8.56
C GLN A 85 15.88 30.46 8.65
N ARG A 86 16.38 29.97 9.78
CA ARG A 86 16.30 28.54 10.08
C ARG A 86 14.98 28.32 10.81
N ASN A 87 14.09 27.53 10.21
CA ASN A 87 12.94 27.03 10.94
C ASN A 87 13.45 26.07 12.03
N ILE A 88 13.41 26.51 13.28
CA ILE A 88 13.74 25.69 14.44
C ILE A 88 12.42 25.08 14.90
N TYR A 89 12.37 23.75 14.83
CA TYR A 89 11.22 23.00 15.32
C TYR A 89 11.48 22.57 16.74
N THR A 90 10.57 22.96 17.62
CA THR A 90 10.55 22.47 19.00
C THR A 90 9.61 21.29 19.06
N PHE A 91 10.16 20.09 19.29
CA PHE A 91 9.35 18.89 19.43
C PHE A 91 8.80 18.84 20.85
N LYS A 92 7.47 18.71 20.99
CA LYS A 92 6.82 18.53 22.28
C LYS A 92 6.01 17.23 22.33
N ILE A 93 5.96 16.65 23.54
CA ILE A 93 5.11 15.52 23.88
C ILE A 93 4.42 15.87 25.20
N SER A 94 3.09 15.95 25.19
CA SER A 94 2.28 16.36 26.35
C SER A 94 2.80 17.65 27.01
N GLY A 95 3.15 18.65 26.20
CA GLY A 95 3.68 19.94 26.66
C GLY A 95 5.17 19.95 27.03
N LYS A 96 5.84 18.80 27.11
CA LYS A 96 7.28 18.72 27.44
C LYS A 96 8.13 18.77 26.18
N VAL A 97 9.17 19.62 26.19
CA VAL A 97 10.13 19.69 25.08
C VAL A 97 11.02 18.45 25.06
N VAL A 98 11.03 17.75 23.94
CA VAL A 98 11.80 16.52 23.73
C VAL A 98 12.83 16.69 22.61
N CYS A 99 13.79 15.77 22.55
CA CYS A 99 14.69 15.69 21.40
C CYS A 99 14.00 15.01 20.21
N ARG A 100 14.56 15.22 19.01
CA ARG A 100 14.05 14.61 17.79
C ARG A 100 14.01 13.08 17.84
N ARG A 101 14.99 12.43 18.50
CA ARG A 101 15.03 10.96 18.65
C ARG A 101 13.83 10.45 19.46
N THR A 102 13.55 11.08 20.61
CA THR A 102 12.38 10.74 21.42
C THR A 102 11.08 10.96 20.65
N PHE A 103 10.98 12.07 19.90
CA PHE A 103 9.82 12.32 19.04
C PHE A 103 9.62 11.21 17.98
N HIS A 104 10.69 10.74 17.35
CA HIS A 104 10.62 9.64 16.38
C HIS A 104 10.05 8.36 16.96
N VAL A 105 10.46 8.00 18.19
CA VAL A 105 9.97 6.80 18.87
C VAL A 105 8.50 6.96 19.24
N CYS A 106 8.12 8.06 19.90
CA CYS A 106 6.76 8.23 20.40
C CYS A 106 5.71 8.34 19.29
N TYR A 107 6.05 8.94 18.15
CA TYR A 107 5.13 9.07 17.01
C TYR A 107 5.33 7.99 15.93
N ASP A 108 6.16 6.98 16.21
CA ASP A 108 6.48 5.87 15.29
C ASP A 108 6.71 6.35 13.85
N ILE A 109 7.67 7.26 13.69
CA ILE A 109 7.94 7.92 12.41
C ILE A 109 9.43 7.92 12.08
N GLY A 110 9.77 7.60 10.83
CA GLY A 110 11.14 7.64 10.34
C GLY A 110 11.69 9.05 10.13
N ARG A 111 13.03 9.18 10.11
CA ARG A 111 13.74 10.45 9.87
C ARG A 111 13.36 11.12 8.56
N SER A 112 13.29 10.35 7.48
CA SER A 112 12.95 10.82 6.14
C SER A 112 11.50 11.26 6.05
N ALA A 113 10.58 10.45 6.59
CA ALA A 113 9.14 10.76 6.60
C ALA A 113 8.87 12.10 7.32
N LEU A 114 9.43 12.27 8.52
CA LEU A 114 9.30 13.51 9.27
C LEU A 114 9.86 14.72 8.50
N LYS A 115 11.03 14.57 7.85
CA LYS A 115 11.62 15.63 7.03
C LYS A 115 10.69 16.07 5.89
N VAL A 116 10.06 15.11 5.19
CA VAL A 116 9.11 15.41 4.12
C VAL A 116 7.84 16.07 4.67
N ILE A 117 7.34 15.66 5.85
CA ILE A 117 6.18 16.30 6.49
C ILE A 117 6.49 17.77 6.77
N MET A 118 7.64 18.03 7.41
CA MET A 118 8.08 19.37 7.75
C MET A 118 8.30 20.24 6.51
N SER A 119 8.91 19.70 5.44
CA SER A 119 9.07 20.44 4.18
C SER A 119 7.74 20.79 3.55
N HIS A 120 6.82 19.82 3.43
CA HIS A 120 5.48 20.07 2.89
C HIS A 120 4.72 21.12 3.69
N MET A 121 4.77 21.02 5.02
CA MET A 121 4.12 21.96 5.92
C MET A 121 4.67 23.38 5.78
N LEU A 122 5.97 23.53 5.51
CA LEU A 122 6.56 24.85 5.26
C LEU A 122 6.14 25.46 3.93
N GLU A 123 5.97 24.64 2.90
CA GLU A 123 5.66 25.08 1.54
C GLU A 123 4.16 25.32 1.34
N HIS A 124 3.31 24.46 1.92
CA HIS A 124 1.88 24.40 1.65
C HIS A 124 1.00 24.61 2.88
N GLY A 125 1.59 24.69 4.08
CA GLY A 125 0.85 24.73 5.34
C GLY A 125 0.30 23.37 5.79
N VAL A 126 -0.66 23.39 6.71
CA VAL A 126 -1.29 22.18 7.27
C VAL A 126 -2.39 21.71 6.31
N VAL A 127 -1.98 21.09 5.20
CA VAL A 127 -2.86 20.59 4.13
C VAL A 127 -2.51 19.12 3.84
N PRO A 128 -3.50 18.24 3.55
CA PRO A 128 -3.24 16.85 3.23
C PRO A 128 -2.21 16.69 2.11
N ARG A 129 -1.28 15.73 2.26
CA ARG A 129 -0.29 15.43 1.22
C ARG A 129 -0.88 14.50 0.19
N ASN A 130 -1.02 15.00 -1.04
CA ASN A 130 -1.41 14.16 -2.16
C ASN A 130 -0.19 13.37 -2.64
N HIS A 131 -0.35 12.05 -2.79
CA HIS A 131 0.68 11.23 -3.41
C HIS A 131 0.85 11.64 -4.87
N GLY A 132 2.09 11.80 -5.35
CA GLY A 132 2.36 12.26 -6.72
C GLY A 132 1.83 11.34 -7.82
N ASN A 133 1.54 10.07 -7.50
CA ASN A 133 0.91 9.12 -8.42
C ASN A 133 -0.61 9.00 -8.23
N MET A 134 -1.21 9.74 -7.29
CA MET A 134 -2.65 9.72 -7.10
C MET A 134 -3.34 10.22 -8.38
N GLY A 135 -4.24 9.40 -8.93
CA GLY A 135 -4.91 9.69 -10.20
C GLY A 135 -4.04 9.56 -11.45
N ARG A 136 -2.74 9.22 -11.34
CA ARG A 136 -1.87 8.98 -12.49
C ARG A 136 -1.78 7.49 -12.78
N ARG A 137 -2.10 7.10 -14.01
CA ARG A 137 -1.85 5.73 -14.50
C ARG A 137 -0.34 5.47 -14.55
N PRO A 138 0.16 4.33 -14.06
CA PRO A 138 1.55 3.93 -14.25
C PRO A 138 1.93 4.00 -15.74
N LYS A 139 3.16 4.41 -16.05
CA LYS A 139 3.64 4.52 -17.44
C LYS A 139 3.51 3.21 -18.23
N HIS A 140 3.54 2.08 -17.54
CA HIS A 140 3.45 0.75 -18.13
C HIS A 140 2.07 0.11 -17.98
N ALA A 141 1.09 0.81 -17.41
CA ALA A 141 -0.28 0.30 -17.33
C ALA A 141 -0.79 -0.03 -18.74
N LEU A 142 -1.58 -1.10 -18.84
CA LEU A 142 -2.26 -1.48 -20.07
C LEU A 142 -3.43 -0.52 -20.29
N CYS A 143 -3.62 -0.09 -21.53
CA CYS A 143 -4.85 0.63 -21.87
C CYS A 143 -6.00 -0.37 -22.03
N PHE A 144 -7.22 0.15 -22.11
CA PHE A 144 -8.42 -0.66 -22.34
C PHE A 144 -8.28 -1.50 -23.63
N ASP A 145 -7.84 -0.88 -24.72
CA ASP A 145 -7.66 -1.55 -26.01
C ASP A 145 -6.61 -2.66 -25.96
N ASP A 146 -5.54 -2.50 -25.16
CA ASP A 146 -4.55 -3.55 -24.92
C ASP A 146 -5.21 -4.78 -24.29
N VAL A 147 -6.04 -4.57 -23.25
CA VAL A 147 -6.75 -5.65 -22.55
C VAL A 147 -7.80 -6.30 -23.44
N GLN A 148 -8.61 -5.51 -24.16
CA GLN A 148 -9.63 -6.03 -25.07
C GLN A 148 -9.03 -6.93 -26.15
N ARG A 149 -7.89 -6.54 -26.72
CA ARG A 149 -7.20 -7.34 -27.75
C ARG A 149 -6.73 -8.69 -27.22
N VAL A 150 -6.09 -8.70 -26.05
CA VAL A 150 -5.63 -9.95 -25.42
C VAL A 150 -6.82 -10.83 -25.07
N VAL A 151 -7.90 -10.27 -24.55
CA VAL A 151 -9.14 -11.00 -24.25
C VAL A 151 -9.76 -11.60 -25.52
N ALA A 152 -9.91 -10.81 -26.59
CA ALA A 152 -10.45 -11.28 -27.86
C ALA A 152 -9.60 -12.40 -28.46
N TYR A 153 -8.27 -12.27 -28.40
CA TYR A 153 -7.36 -13.31 -28.84
C TYR A 153 -7.56 -14.63 -28.07
N LEU A 154 -7.61 -14.56 -26.74
CA LEU A 154 -7.81 -15.74 -25.90
C LEU A 154 -9.16 -16.42 -26.14
N LEU A 155 -10.22 -15.63 -26.37
CA LEU A 155 -11.54 -16.16 -26.73
C LEU A 155 -11.51 -16.87 -28.08
N ASN A 156 -10.86 -16.28 -29.10
CA ASN A 156 -10.71 -16.91 -30.41
C ASN A 156 -9.92 -18.23 -30.34
N CYS A 157 -8.86 -18.29 -29.53
CA CYS A 157 -8.12 -19.53 -29.29
C CYS A 157 -9.01 -20.59 -28.62
N ALA A 158 -9.82 -20.20 -27.64
CA ALA A 158 -10.75 -21.08 -26.95
C ALA A 158 -11.88 -21.58 -27.87
N GLU A 159 -12.32 -20.79 -28.85
CA GLU A 159 -13.28 -21.24 -29.86
C GLU A 159 -12.68 -22.23 -30.85
N ARG A 160 -11.41 -22.05 -31.24
CA ARG A 160 -10.73 -22.90 -32.24
C ARG A 160 -10.33 -24.26 -31.70
N GLU A 161 -9.77 -24.28 -30.49
CA GLU A 161 -9.08 -25.45 -29.93
C GLU A 161 -9.62 -25.87 -28.56
N GLY A 162 -10.54 -25.08 -28.01
CA GLY A 162 -10.96 -25.25 -26.64
C GLY A 162 -12.00 -26.35 -26.46
N ILE A 163 -11.93 -27.03 -25.32
CA ILE A 163 -12.89 -28.06 -24.92
C ILE A 163 -13.64 -27.54 -23.68
N PRO A 164 -14.97 -27.40 -23.72
CA PRO A 164 -15.74 -26.97 -22.56
C PRO A 164 -15.63 -28.01 -21.45
N LEU A 165 -15.52 -27.56 -20.20
CA LEU A 165 -15.55 -28.46 -19.04
C LEU A 165 -16.87 -29.26 -19.04
N PRO A 166 -16.83 -30.61 -19.01
CA PRO A 166 -18.05 -31.43 -19.07
C PRO A 166 -18.94 -31.31 -17.82
N ALA A 167 -18.39 -30.80 -16.70
CA ALA A 167 -19.15 -30.51 -15.49
C ALA A 167 -19.57 -29.04 -15.45
N ALA A 168 -20.85 -28.84 -15.18
CA ALA A 168 -21.60 -27.58 -15.11
C ALA A 168 -20.88 -26.40 -14.40
N PRO A 169 -21.28 -25.15 -14.70
CA PRO A 169 -20.71 -23.92 -14.15
C PRO A 169 -20.30 -23.99 -12.67
N ARG A 170 -19.08 -23.56 -12.35
CA ARG A 170 -18.59 -23.47 -10.97
C ARG A 170 -18.94 -22.09 -10.40
N GLY A 171 -19.76 -22.04 -9.35
CA GLY A 171 -20.03 -20.80 -8.61
C GLY A 171 -21.11 -19.91 -9.25
N ARG A 172 -20.82 -18.60 -9.38
CA ARG A 172 -21.79 -17.58 -9.89
C ARG A 172 -21.82 -17.45 -11.42
N ASP A 173 -20.86 -18.05 -12.11
CA ASP A 173 -20.76 -17.94 -13.57
C ASP A 173 -21.73 -18.94 -14.21
N ASN A 174 -22.55 -18.52 -15.17
CA ASN A 174 -23.50 -19.43 -15.85
C ASN A 174 -22.88 -20.22 -17.00
N ILE A 175 -21.63 -19.92 -17.36
CA ILE A 175 -20.94 -20.49 -18.52
C ILE A 175 -19.81 -21.40 -18.03
N PRO A 176 -19.77 -22.67 -18.46
CA PRO A 176 -18.66 -23.56 -18.10
C PRO A 176 -17.35 -23.02 -18.69
N PRO A 177 -16.24 -23.02 -17.94
CA PRO A 177 -14.94 -22.64 -18.46
C PRO A 177 -14.51 -23.52 -19.65
N THR A 178 -13.85 -22.93 -20.63
CA THR A 178 -13.25 -23.64 -21.77
C THR A 178 -11.79 -23.92 -21.50
N TYR A 179 -11.36 -25.18 -21.65
CA TYR A 179 -9.97 -25.59 -21.58
C TYR A 179 -9.28 -25.41 -22.91
N LEU A 180 -8.08 -24.84 -22.91
CA LEU A 180 -7.16 -25.00 -24.05
C LEU A 180 -6.45 -26.35 -23.99
N PRO A 181 -5.98 -26.89 -25.12
CA PRO A 181 -5.28 -28.18 -25.17
C PRO A 181 -4.07 -28.22 -24.23
N ALA A 182 -3.84 -29.36 -23.58
CA ALA A 182 -2.70 -29.56 -22.68
C ALA A 182 -1.33 -29.50 -23.40
N SER A 183 -1.33 -29.58 -24.73
CA SER A 183 -0.15 -29.38 -25.58
C SER A 183 0.25 -27.91 -25.73
N THR A 184 -0.65 -26.98 -25.40
CA THR A 184 -0.44 -25.54 -25.60
C THR A 184 -0.13 -24.89 -24.26
N THR A 185 1.10 -24.45 -24.07
CA THR A 185 1.50 -23.73 -22.85
C THR A 185 1.14 -22.25 -22.93
N THR A 186 1.18 -21.56 -21.79
CA THR A 186 1.03 -20.09 -21.74
C THR A 186 2.10 -19.37 -22.57
N LEU A 187 3.30 -19.96 -22.67
CA LEU A 187 4.38 -19.46 -23.50
C LEU A 187 4.07 -19.62 -24.98
N ASP A 188 3.56 -20.78 -25.40
CA ASP A 188 3.19 -21.02 -26.81
C ASP A 188 2.08 -20.06 -27.25
N LEU A 189 1.07 -19.86 -26.41
CA LEU A 189 0.01 -18.86 -26.68
C LEU A 189 0.56 -17.45 -26.78
N PHE A 190 1.55 -17.10 -25.96
CA PHE A 190 2.17 -15.78 -26.03
C PHE A 190 2.99 -15.61 -27.30
N GLN A 191 3.75 -16.63 -27.71
CA GLN A 191 4.52 -16.60 -28.94
C GLN A 191 3.61 -16.53 -30.17
N ASP A 192 2.53 -17.32 -30.20
CA ASP A 192 1.51 -17.27 -31.25
C ASP A 192 0.82 -15.89 -31.27
N TYR A 193 0.51 -15.32 -30.10
CA TYR A 193 -0.03 -13.96 -30.00
C TYR A 193 0.93 -12.92 -30.57
N GLN A 194 2.23 -13.03 -30.26
CA GLN A 194 3.25 -12.13 -30.78
C GLN A 194 3.38 -12.21 -32.29
N GLN A 195 3.33 -13.42 -32.86
CA GLN A 195 3.40 -13.65 -34.30
C GLN A 195 2.17 -13.12 -35.04
N ASN A 196 0.99 -13.27 -34.44
CA ASN A 196 -0.27 -12.79 -35.00
C ASN A 196 -0.58 -11.32 -34.68
N CYS A 197 0.27 -10.66 -33.88
CA CYS A 197 0.11 -9.24 -33.56
C CYS A 197 0.59 -8.38 -34.73
N ALA A 198 -0.21 -7.40 -35.14
CA ALA A 198 0.22 -6.45 -36.17
C ALA A 198 1.43 -5.63 -35.69
N SER A 199 2.36 -5.33 -36.59
CA SER A 199 3.63 -4.61 -36.30
C SER A 199 3.46 -3.23 -35.65
N ASN A 200 2.28 -2.61 -35.78
CA ASN A 200 1.94 -1.31 -35.21
C ASN A 200 1.27 -1.38 -33.83
N ILE A 201 1.18 -2.57 -33.23
CA ILE A 201 0.47 -2.79 -31.95
C ILE A 201 1.47 -3.04 -30.82
N ARG A 202 1.21 -2.42 -29.66
CA ARG A 202 1.95 -2.70 -28.42
C ARG A 202 1.72 -4.15 -28.00
N ILE A 203 2.79 -4.93 -27.96
CA ILE A 203 2.77 -6.29 -27.43
C ILE A 203 2.66 -6.26 -25.90
N VAL A 204 1.69 -6.98 -25.36
CA VAL A 204 1.40 -7.05 -23.92
C VAL A 204 2.19 -8.19 -23.29
N ASN A 205 3.42 -7.91 -22.87
CA ASN A 205 4.30 -8.92 -22.30
C ASN A 205 3.82 -9.43 -20.92
N SER A 206 3.29 -8.54 -20.07
CA SER A 206 3.09 -8.82 -18.64
C SER A 206 1.98 -9.81 -18.29
N LEU A 207 1.02 -10.06 -19.19
CA LEU A 207 -0.15 -10.92 -18.91
C LEU A 207 0.15 -12.41 -19.10
N LEU A 208 1.09 -12.74 -19.99
CA LEU A 208 1.40 -14.12 -20.38
C LEU A 208 2.85 -14.53 -20.04
N SER A 209 3.72 -13.57 -19.68
CA SER A 209 5.13 -13.84 -19.38
C SER A 209 5.44 -14.15 -17.91
N ASN A 210 4.43 -14.36 -17.04
CA ASN A 210 4.70 -14.60 -15.60
C ASN A 210 5.54 -15.89 -15.43
N PRO A 211 6.75 -15.83 -14.85
CA PRO A 211 7.64 -16.98 -14.73
C PRO A 211 7.07 -18.14 -13.90
N PHE A 212 6.12 -17.89 -12.99
CA PHE A 212 5.42 -18.95 -12.25
C PHE A 212 4.34 -19.68 -13.07
N GLY A 213 4.07 -19.22 -14.30
CA GLY A 213 3.03 -19.73 -15.19
C GLY A 213 3.47 -20.25 -16.54
N GLN A 214 4.74 -20.14 -16.90
CA GLN A 214 5.27 -20.59 -18.21
C GLN A 214 5.08 -22.09 -18.45
N ALA A 215 4.90 -22.89 -17.39
CA ALA A 215 4.66 -24.33 -17.44
C ALA A 215 3.20 -24.74 -17.17
N ALA A 216 2.26 -23.79 -17.08
CA ALA A 216 0.86 -24.12 -16.85
C ALA A 216 0.22 -24.65 -18.15
N CYS A 217 0.03 -25.97 -18.23
CA CYS A 217 -0.61 -26.64 -19.36
C CYS A 217 -2.15 -26.61 -19.30
N HIS A 218 -2.74 -26.07 -18.24
CA HIS A 218 -4.18 -25.99 -18.06
C HIS A 218 -4.62 -24.54 -17.99
N ILE A 219 -5.02 -24.02 -19.14
CA ILE A 219 -5.51 -22.65 -19.30
C ILE A 219 -7.01 -22.73 -19.49
N TYR A 220 -7.71 -21.96 -18.66
CA TYR A 220 -9.16 -21.87 -18.67
C TYR A 220 -9.54 -20.47 -19.12
N VAL A 221 -10.54 -20.38 -19.98
CA VAL A 221 -11.11 -19.10 -20.42
C VAL A 221 -12.58 -19.09 -20.02
N SER A 222 -13.03 -18.04 -19.34
CA SER A 222 -14.43 -17.85 -18.96
C SER A 222 -14.84 -16.40 -19.22
N PRO A 223 -15.86 -16.15 -20.06
CA PRO A 223 -16.42 -14.80 -20.22
C PRO A 223 -17.16 -14.40 -18.95
N LEU A 224 -16.71 -13.35 -18.26
CA LEU A 224 -17.45 -12.80 -17.13
C LEU A 224 -18.60 -11.92 -17.64
N HIS A 225 -19.85 -12.34 -17.42
CA HIS A 225 -21.03 -11.49 -17.62
C HIS A 225 -21.41 -10.84 -16.28
N GLY A 226 -20.85 -9.65 -16.02
CA GLY A 226 -21.27 -8.76 -14.95
C GLY A 226 -21.67 -7.40 -15.53
N MET A 227 -22.47 -6.61 -14.80
CA MET A 227 -23.11 -5.33 -15.20
C MET A 227 -22.16 -4.18 -15.66
N MET A 228 -20.90 -4.46 -15.93
CA MET A 228 -19.93 -3.52 -16.49
C MET A 228 -19.54 -4.01 -17.88
N SER A 229 -19.63 -3.12 -18.87
CA SER A 229 -19.40 -3.33 -20.31
C SER A 229 -17.94 -3.67 -20.69
N VAL A 230 -17.24 -4.46 -19.86
CA VAL A 230 -15.82 -4.77 -19.98
C VAL A 230 -15.65 -6.26 -20.30
N PRO A 231 -15.08 -6.61 -21.47
CA PRO A 231 -14.74 -8.00 -21.75
C PRO A 231 -13.62 -8.43 -20.79
N SER A 232 -13.92 -9.41 -19.95
CA SER A 232 -13.01 -9.92 -18.93
C SER A 232 -12.91 -11.44 -19.05
N VAL A 233 -11.69 -11.95 -19.00
CA VAL A 233 -11.40 -13.39 -19.06
C VAL A 233 -10.67 -13.79 -17.80
N LYS A 234 -11.17 -14.84 -17.15
CA LYS A 234 -10.49 -15.42 -16.00
C LYS A 234 -9.62 -16.58 -16.43
N ILE A 235 -8.30 -16.43 -16.27
CA ILE A 235 -7.32 -17.50 -16.51
C ILE A 235 -7.04 -18.22 -15.19
N TYR A 236 -7.55 -19.44 -15.05
CA TYR A 236 -7.29 -20.25 -13.87
C TYR A 236 -5.93 -20.96 -14.00
N GLY A 237 -4.96 -20.53 -13.22
CA GLY A 237 -3.59 -21.05 -13.25
C GLY A 237 -2.59 -20.02 -12.74
N ASN A 238 -2.79 -18.73 -13.05
CA ASN A 238 -2.03 -17.61 -12.51
C ASN A 238 -2.79 -16.29 -12.73
N ALA A 239 -3.12 -15.61 -11.62
CA ALA A 239 -3.62 -14.23 -11.55
C ALA A 239 -4.93 -13.87 -12.29
N TRP A 240 -5.65 -12.91 -11.72
CA TRP A 240 -6.90 -12.37 -12.28
C TRP A 240 -6.59 -11.39 -13.41
N LEU A 241 -7.31 -11.52 -14.53
CA LEU A 241 -7.38 -10.52 -15.59
C LEU A 241 -8.68 -9.74 -15.40
N THR A 242 -8.63 -8.74 -14.52
CA THR A 242 -9.72 -7.78 -14.28
C THR A 242 -9.17 -6.38 -14.49
N LEU A 243 -9.94 -5.53 -15.18
CA LEU A 243 -9.71 -4.07 -15.15
C LEU A 243 -9.91 -3.52 -13.73
#